data_AF-A0A959BP78-F1
#
_entry.id   AF-A0A959BP78-F1
#
_cell.length_a   1.000
_cell.length_b   1.000
_cell.length_c   1.000
_cell.angle_alpha   90.00
_cell.angle_beta   90.00
_cell.angle_gamma   90.00
#
_symmetry.space_group_name_H-M   'P 1'
#
loop_
_entity.id
_entity.type
_entity.pdbx_description
1 polymer ?
#
loop_
_entity_poly.entity_id
_entity_poly.type
_entity_poly.pdbx_seq_one_letter_code
_entity_poly.pdbx_strand_id
1 'polypeptide(L)'
;VFFAVGFETTAPANALSVIHAHRLELPNYSILASHVLVPPAIEAVMEDEESQIQAFLAAGHVCTIMGILEYYPLVERFKVPIVVTGFEPVDLLQGILMAVRQLENGEAKVENQYARMVREEGNPKAQEAIYEVFEVTDRLWRGMEVIPMSGYEVKEKYAAYDAKRKFNVNIAEAPENKECIAGEIMKGIKKPFDCPHFGKKCKPENPLGAPMVSSEGACAAYYHFSG
;
A
#
# COMPACT_ATOMS: atom_id res chain seq x y z
N VAL A 1 -20.23 11.89 2.16
CA VAL A 1 -19.33 10.77 2.51
C VAL A 1 -18.14 10.84 1.56
N PHE A 2 -16.92 10.80 2.10
CA PHE A 2 -15.69 10.74 1.30
C PHE A 2 -15.11 9.31 1.35
N PHE A 3 -14.77 8.74 0.20
CA PHE A 3 -14.17 7.41 0.14
C PHE A 3 -12.66 7.52 0.33
N ALA A 4 -12.19 7.18 1.52
CA ALA A 4 -10.81 7.38 1.96
C ALA A 4 -9.97 6.13 1.65
N VAL A 5 -9.41 6.10 0.44
CA VAL A 5 -8.57 5.00 -0.06
C VAL A 5 -7.10 5.41 -0.05
N GLY A 6 -6.22 4.43 0.16
CA GLY A 6 -4.80 4.55 -0.09
C GLY A 6 -3.95 4.08 1.08
N PHE A 7 -2.65 4.21 0.91
CA PHE A 7 -1.65 3.83 1.90
C PHE A 7 -1.47 4.89 2.98
N GLU A 8 -0.43 4.73 3.79
CA GLU A 8 -0.05 5.64 4.88
C GLU A 8 0.29 7.04 4.37
N THR A 9 0.60 7.22 3.08
CA THR A 9 0.80 8.54 2.46
C THR A 9 -0.48 9.39 2.45
N THR A 10 -1.65 8.77 2.27
CA THR A 10 -2.94 9.50 2.18
C THR A 10 -3.69 9.56 3.51
N ALA A 11 -3.39 8.64 4.44
CA ALA A 11 -4.03 8.56 5.74
C ALA A 11 -3.95 9.85 6.59
N PRO A 12 -2.83 10.61 6.66
CA PRO A 12 -2.75 11.83 7.47
C PRO A 12 -3.77 12.90 7.06
N ALA A 13 -3.94 13.13 5.76
CA ALA A 13 -4.90 14.11 5.27
C ALA A 13 -6.34 13.71 5.60
N ASN A 14 -6.65 12.41 5.48
CA ASN A 14 -7.95 11.85 5.81
C ASN A 14 -8.22 11.85 7.32
N ALA A 15 -7.19 11.67 8.15
CA ALA A 15 -7.30 11.85 9.59
C ALA A 15 -7.58 13.31 9.95
N LEU A 16 -6.80 14.25 9.39
CA LEU A 16 -6.96 15.67 9.65
C LEU A 16 -8.34 16.20 9.23
N SER A 17 -8.93 15.69 8.15
CA SER A 17 -10.28 16.05 7.75
C SER A 17 -11.33 15.60 8.77
N VAL A 18 -11.17 14.41 9.36
CA VAL A 18 -12.03 13.92 10.45
C VAL A 18 -11.83 14.75 11.72
N ILE A 19 -10.59 15.03 12.12
CA ILE A 19 -10.28 15.87 13.30
C ILE A 19 -10.92 17.25 13.14
N HIS A 20 -10.80 17.85 11.96
CA HIS A 20 -11.36 19.17 11.69
C HIS A 20 -12.89 19.16 11.69
N ALA A 21 -13.51 18.15 11.06
CA ALA A 21 -14.96 17.97 11.08
C ALA A 21 -15.49 17.76 12.50
N HIS A 22 -14.76 17.00 13.32
CA HIS A 22 -15.07 16.82 14.75
C HIS A 22 -15.02 18.13 15.52
N ARG A 23 -13.94 18.90 15.36
CA ARG A 23 -13.76 20.20 16.02
C ARG A 23 -14.82 21.23 15.63
N LEU A 24 -15.27 21.20 14.37
CA LEU A 24 -16.30 22.09 13.84
C LEU A 24 -17.73 21.53 14.00
N GLU A 25 -17.87 20.36 14.64
CA GLU A 25 -19.15 19.68 14.84
C GLU A 25 -19.96 19.51 13.53
N LEU A 26 -19.29 19.15 12.42
CA LEU A 26 -19.94 19.06 11.09
C LEU A 26 -20.69 17.73 10.90
N PRO A 27 -22.02 17.69 11.03
CA PRO A 27 -22.76 16.43 11.04
C PRO A 27 -22.89 15.80 9.64
N ASN A 28 -22.63 16.57 8.59
CA ASN A 28 -22.74 16.15 7.19
C ASN A 28 -21.42 15.60 6.61
N TYR A 29 -20.35 15.57 7.39
CA TYR A 29 -19.08 14.97 6.99
C TYR A 29 -18.94 13.55 7.55
N SER A 30 -18.45 12.64 6.72
CA SER A 30 -18.10 11.26 7.11
C SER A 30 -17.13 10.68 6.09
N ILE A 31 -16.26 9.79 6.54
CA ILE A 31 -15.36 9.03 5.68
C ILE A 31 -15.76 7.55 5.66
N LEU A 32 -15.58 6.90 4.52
CA LEU A 32 -15.54 5.45 4.42
C LEU A 32 -14.07 5.06 4.32
N ALA A 33 -13.48 4.65 5.45
CA ALA A 33 -12.06 4.30 5.51
C ALA A 33 -11.81 2.96 4.80
N SER A 34 -10.93 2.99 3.81
CA SER A 34 -10.46 1.82 3.05
C SER A 34 -8.94 1.89 2.87
N HIS A 35 -8.26 2.32 3.94
CA HIS A 35 -6.82 2.39 4.00
C HIS A 35 -6.19 1.01 4.23
N VAL A 36 -4.98 0.87 3.70
CA VAL A 36 -4.17 -0.34 3.70
C VAL A 36 -2.73 -0.01 4.10
N LEU A 37 -1.99 -0.95 4.69
CA LEU A 37 -0.64 -0.75 5.25
C LEU A 37 0.41 -1.54 4.50
N VAL A 38 1.54 -0.90 4.18
CA VAL A 38 2.57 -1.49 3.32
C VAL A 38 3.42 -2.54 4.04
N PRO A 39 3.94 -2.34 5.27
CA PRO A 39 4.78 -3.35 5.91
C PRO A 39 4.10 -4.73 6.07
N PRO A 40 2.83 -4.82 6.52
CA PRO A 40 2.10 -6.10 6.58
C PRO A 40 1.90 -6.75 5.20
N ALA A 41 1.72 -5.95 4.14
CA ALA A 41 1.61 -6.48 2.79
C ALA A 41 2.95 -7.03 2.27
N ILE A 42 4.07 -6.37 2.58
CA ILE A 42 5.41 -6.89 2.28
C ILE A 42 5.63 -8.21 3.02
N GLU A 43 5.28 -8.28 4.30
CA GLU A 43 5.38 -9.50 5.11
C GLU A 43 4.56 -10.65 4.49
N ALA A 44 3.30 -10.40 4.13
CA ALA A 44 2.46 -11.40 3.48
C ALA A 44 3.07 -11.93 2.15
N VAL A 45 3.72 -11.06 1.38
CA VAL A 45 4.42 -11.46 0.14
C VAL A 45 5.71 -12.24 0.43
N MET A 46 6.39 -11.97 1.55
CA MET A 46 7.54 -12.75 1.99
C MET A 46 7.16 -14.12 2.57
N GLU A 47 5.95 -14.25 3.13
CA GLU A 47 5.42 -15.51 3.66
C GLU A 47 4.83 -16.43 2.58
N ASP A 48 4.49 -15.89 1.40
CA ASP A 48 3.99 -16.70 0.27
C ASP A 48 5.11 -17.59 -0.30
N GLU A 49 4.91 -18.91 -0.24
CA GLU A 49 5.87 -19.91 -0.72
C GLU A 49 6.15 -19.82 -2.24
N GLU A 50 5.21 -19.24 -3.01
CA GLU A 50 5.41 -19.02 -4.45
C GLU A 50 6.25 -17.76 -4.75
N SER A 51 6.50 -16.92 -3.74
CA SER A 51 7.25 -15.68 -3.89
C SER A 51 8.70 -15.94 -4.29
N GLN A 52 9.15 -15.25 -5.33
CA GLN A 52 10.53 -15.30 -5.82
C GLN A 52 11.27 -13.98 -5.55
N ILE A 53 10.73 -13.11 -4.69
CA ILE A 53 11.28 -11.78 -4.44
C ILE A 53 12.49 -11.89 -3.52
N GLN A 54 13.64 -11.45 -4.02
CA GLN A 54 14.91 -11.50 -3.31
C GLN A 54 15.28 -10.17 -2.63
N ALA A 55 14.61 -9.07 -2.98
CA ALA A 55 14.83 -7.76 -2.40
C ALA A 55 13.61 -6.87 -2.64
N PHE A 56 13.35 -5.92 -1.75
CA PHE A 56 12.28 -4.92 -1.92
C PHE A 56 12.85 -3.52 -2.09
N LEU A 57 12.24 -2.75 -3.00
CA LEU A 57 12.37 -1.30 -3.02
C LEU A 57 11.17 -0.71 -2.29
N ALA A 58 11.39 -0.22 -1.07
CA ALA A 58 10.32 0.35 -0.25
C ALA A 58 9.90 1.74 -0.76
N ALA A 59 8.59 1.99 -0.72
CA ALA A 59 7.98 3.20 -1.28
C ALA A 59 8.34 4.45 -0.47
N GLY A 60 9.14 5.34 -1.06
CA GLY A 60 9.67 6.52 -0.38
C GLY A 60 8.62 7.45 0.25
N HIS A 61 7.46 7.64 -0.39
CA HIS A 61 6.39 8.47 0.16
C HIS A 61 5.78 7.89 1.43
N VAL A 62 5.55 6.57 1.47
CA VAL A 62 5.07 5.88 2.68
C VAL A 62 6.10 6.00 3.78
N CYS A 63 7.37 5.75 3.46
CA CYS A 63 8.48 5.87 4.41
C CYS A 63 8.68 7.31 4.90
N THR A 64 8.32 8.33 4.11
CA THR A 64 8.36 9.74 4.55
C THR A 64 7.36 9.99 5.69
N ILE A 65 6.24 9.26 5.71
CA ILE A 65 5.25 9.34 6.79
C ILE A 65 5.60 8.41 7.94
N MET A 66 5.82 7.13 7.66
CA MET A 66 5.95 6.08 8.69
C MET A 66 7.38 5.86 9.16
N GLY A 67 8.37 6.38 8.43
CA GLY A 67 9.77 6.06 8.67
C GLY A 67 10.11 4.68 8.13
N ILE A 68 11.14 4.06 8.70
CA ILE A 68 11.69 2.77 8.23
C ILE A 68 11.79 1.73 9.35
N LEU A 69 11.36 2.08 10.55
CA LEU A 69 11.55 1.24 11.74
C LEU A 69 10.84 -0.13 11.62
N GLU A 70 9.66 -0.17 11.02
CA GLU A 70 8.89 -1.40 10.81
C GLU A 70 9.56 -2.39 9.83
N TYR A 71 10.54 -1.93 9.04
CA TYR A 71 11.27 -2.81 8.12
C TYR A 71 12.40 -3.58 8.78
N TYR A 72 12.96 -3.12 9.91
CA TYR A 72 14.07 -3.82 10.57
C TYR A 72 13.69 -5.23 11.03
N PRO A 73 12.56 -5.46 11.72
CA PRO A 73 12.13 -6.80 12.10
C PRO A 73 11.87 -7.72 10.90
N LEU A 74 11.35 -7.17 9.79
CA LEU A 74 11.12 -7.94 8.57
C LEU A 74 12.44 -8.43 7.96
N VAL A 75 13.41 -7.55 7.81
CA VAL A 75 14.74 -7.93 7.31
C VAL A 75 15.42 -8.94 8.25
N GLU A 76 15.29 -8.74 9.56
CA GLU A 76 15.86 -9.66 10.55
C GLU A 76 15.25 -11.06 10.46
N ARG A 77 13.92 -11.16 10.29
CA ARG A 77 13.17 -12.41 10.20
C ARG A 77 13.40 -13.13 8.87
N PHE A 78 13.20 -12.44 7.75
CA PHE A 78 13.16 -13.05 6.42
C PHE A 78 14.51 -13.07 5.70
N LYS A 79 15.50 -12.29 6.17
CA LYS A 79 16.81 -12.14 5.50
C LYS A 79 16.69 -11.69 4.04
N VAL A 80 15.67 -10.89 3.76
CA VAL A 80 15.46 -10.24 2.45
C VAL A 80 15.77 -8.76 2.60
N PRO A 81 16.74 -8.18 1.85
CA PRO A 81 17.08 -6.76 1.93
C PRO A 81 15.92 -5.86 1.51
N ILE A 82 15.80 -4.71 2.18
CA ILE A 82 14.81 -3.68 1.88
C ILE A 82 15.54 -2.35 1.70
N VAL A 83 15.39 -1.73 0.53
CA VAL A 83 16.00 -0.43 0.23
C VAL A 83 14.92 0.61 -0.01
N VAL A 84 14.88 1.66 0.80
CA VAL A 84 13.95 2.78 0.60
C VAL A 84 14.46 3.66 -0.53
N THR A 85 13.60 3.93 -1.52
CA THR A 85 13.97 4.70 -2.71
C THR A 85 13.05 5.90 -2.94
N GLY A 86 13.59 6.92 -3.60
CA GLY A 86 12.79 7.98 -4.22
C GLY A 86 12.17 7.52 -5.54
N PHE A 87 11.64 8.48 -6.31
CA PHE A 87 10.91 8.22 -7.55
C PHE A 87 11.61 8.75 -8.80
N GLU A 88 12.76 9.43 -8.64
CA GLU A 88 13.56 9.81 -9.79
C GLU A 88 14.26 8.57 -10.38
N PRO A 89 14.49 8.51 -11.70
CA PRO A 89 15.18 7.37 -12.30
C PRO A 89 16.52 7.03 -11.64
N VAL A 90 17.27 8.06 -11.21
CA VAL A 90 18.54 7.88 -10.50
C VAL A 90 18.38 7.30 -9.10
N ASP A 91 17.26 7.58 -8.42
CA ASP A 91 16.97 7.00 -7.11
C ASP A 91 16.72 5.50 -7.23
N LEU A 92 15.92 5.11 -8.21
CA LEU A 92 15.63 3.71 -8.50
C LEU A 92 16.90 2.95 -8.89
N LEU A 93 17.71 3.51 -9.80
CA LEU A 93 18.97 2.87 -10.21
C LEU A 93 19.94 2.69 -9.03
N GLN A 94 20.07 3.69 -8.16
CA GLN A 94 20.91 3.58 -6.97
C GLN A 94 20.34 2.58 -5.98
N GLY A 95 19.02 2.56 -5.76
CA GLY A 95 18.36 1.60 -4.88
C GLY A 95 18.52 0.15 -5.35
N ILE A 96 18.38 -0.09 -6.66
CA ILE A 96 18.65 -1.39 -7.28
C ILE A 96 20.12 -1.79 -7.07
N LEU A 97 21.07 -0.88 -7.30
CA LEU A 97 22.49 -1.14 -7.08
C LEU A 97 22.78 -1.50 -5.61
N MET A 98 22.16 -0.81 -4.67
CA MET A 98 22.29 -1.10 -3.23
C MET A 98 21.75 -2.48 -2.89
N ALA A 99 20.56 -2.83 -3.38
CA ALA A 99 19.97 -4.16 -3.20
C ALA A 99 20.84 -5.27 -3.80
N VAL A 100 21.32 -5.10 -5.03
CA VAL A 100 22.19 -6.09 -5.71
C VAL A 100 23.48 -6.31 -4.94
N ARG A 101 24.13 -5.25 -4.44
CA ARG A 101 25.35 -5.38 -3.64
C ARG A 101 25.12 -6.16 -2.34
N GLN A 102 24.00 -5.94 -1.67
CA GLN A 102 23.66 -6.73 -0.48
C GLN A 102 23.50 -8.21 -0.85
N LEU A 103 22.79 -8.51 -1.93
CA LEU A 103 22.63 -9.89 -2.42
C LEU A 103 23.96 -10.55 -2.78
N GLU A 104 24.85 -9.86 -3.51
CA GLU A 104 26.18 -10.37 -3.88
C GLU A 104 27.08 -10.62 -2.67
N ASN A 105 26.92 -9.83 -1.60
CA ASN A 105 27.68 -9.97 -0.35
C ASN A 105 27.02 -10.93 0.66
N GLY A 106 25.86 -11.50 0.34
CA GLY A 106 25.10 -12.35 1.27
C GLY A 106 24.58 -11.59 2.50
N GLU A 107 24.31 -10.29 2.35
CA GLU A 107 23.79 -9.42 3.40
C GLU A 107 22.29 -9.15 3.23
N ALA A 108 21.61 -8.87 4.33
CA ALA A 108 20.23 -8.37 4.34
C ALA A 108 20.10 -7.28 5.40
N LYS A 109 19.93 -6.04 4.96
CA LYS A 109 19.80 -4.83 5.79
C LYS A 109 18.70 -3.93 5.24
N VAL A 110 18.16 -3.09 6.12
CA VAL A 110 17.37 -1.93 5.69
C VAL A 110 18.35 -0.82 5.32
N GLU A 111 18.26 -0.30 4.10
CA GLU A 111 19.04 0.86 3.67
C GLU A 111 18.12 1.98 3.17
N ASN A 112 18.54 3.23 3.35
CA ASN A 112 17.76 4.41 2.99
C ASN A 112 18.47 5.21 1.90
N GLN A 113 18.18 4.91 0.63
CA GLN A 113 18.66 5.70 -0.50
C GLN A 113 17.99 7.08 -0.52
N TYR A 114 16.74 7.17 -0.04
CA TYR A 114 15.95 8.40 -0.04
C TYR A 114 16.13 9.28 1.21
N ALA A 115 17.32 9.25 1.83
CA ALA A 115 17.64 9.94 3.09
C ALA A 115 17.43 11.46 3.06
N ARG A 116 17.32 12.08 1.88
CA ARG A 116 16.98 13.50 1.72
C ARG A 116 15.53 13.83 2.10
N MET A 117 14.62 12.84 2.11
CA MET A 117 13.22 13.00 2.50
C MET A 117 12.82 12.09 3.66
N VAL A 118 13.37 10.88 3.72
CA VAL A 118 12.97 9.85 4.68
C VAL A 118 13.89 9.90 5.90
N ARG A 119 13.28 10.17 7.07
CA ARG A 119 13.90 10.01 8.38
C ARG A 119 13.54 8.64 8.94
N GLU A 120 14.35 8.14 9.87
CA GLU A 120 14.15 6.82 10.45
C GLU A 120 12.81 6.72 11.18
N GLU A 121 12.47 7.76 11.95
CA GLU A 121 11.20 7.89 12.67
C GLU A 121 10.02 8.38 11.78
N GLY A 122 10.28 8.75 10.53
CA GLY A 122 9.28 9.29 9.62
C GLY A 122 8.81 10.71 9.97
N ASN A 123 7.49 10.92 9.98
CA ASN A 123 6.86 12.18 10.33
C ASN A 123 5.98 12.00 11.58
N PRO A 124 6.50 12.31 12.78
CA PRO A 124 5.77 12.10 14.03
C PRO A 124 4.42 12.81 14.10
N LYS A 125 4.30 14.02 13.51
CA LYS A 125 3.03 14.76 13.51
C LYS A 125 1.98 14.13 12.60
N ALA A 126 2.41 13.57 11.47
CA ALA A 126 1.50 12.87 10.56
C ALA A 126 1.02 11.55 11.20
N GLN A 127 1.94 10.81 11.81
CA GLN A 127 1.63 9.59 12.57
C GLN A 127 0.68 9.88 13.74
N GLU A 128 0.89 10.96 14.50
CA GLU A 128 -0.02 11.37 15.58
C GLU A 128 -1.45 11.57 15.07
N ALA A 129 -1.62 12.27 13.93
CA ALA A 129 -2.94 12.45 13.33
C ALA A 129 -3.57 11.12 12.90
N ILE A 130 -2.80 10.24 12.25
CA ILE A 130 -3.27 8.89 11.87
C ILE A 130 -3.74 8.14 13.13
N TYR A 131 -2.89 8.03 14.14
CA TYR A 131 -3.18 7.26 15.35
C TYR A 131 -4.25 7.89 16.23
N GLU A 132 -4.50 9.19 16.13
CA GLU A 132 -5.62 9.82 16.81
C GLU A 132 -6.96 9.30 16.25
N VAL A 133 -7.07 9.20 14.92
CA VAL A 133 -8.33 8.87 14.22
C VAL A 133 -8.51 7.38 13.98
N PHE A 134 -7.43 6.67 13.67
CA PHE A 134 -7.48 5.32 13.15
C PHE A 134 -6.90 4.29 14.12
N GLU A 135 -7.47 3.10 14.10
CA GLU A 135 -6.93 1.88 14.70
C GLU A 135 -6.61 0.86 13.62
N VAL A 136 -5.58 0.05 13.87
CA VAL A 136 -5.14 -1.00 12.94
C VAL A 136 -6.10 -2.19 13.04
N THR A 137 -6.47 -2.75 11.89
CA THR A 137 -7.33 -3.93 11.76
C THR A 137 -6.83 -4.83 10.64
N ASP A 138 -7.33 -6.06 10.61
CA ASP A 138 -7.24 -6.92 9.44
C ASP A 138 -8.00 -6.30 8.25
N ARG A 139 -7.48 -6.49 7.04
CA ARG A 139 -8.07 -5.91 5.83
C ARG A 139 -7.98 -6.90 4.67
N LEU A 140 -9.07 -7.01 3.92
CA LEU A 140 -9.08 -7.69 2.64
C LEU A 140 -8.31 -6.85 1.62
N TRP A 141 -7.26 -7.43 1.04
CA TRP A 141 -6.54 -6.84 -0.09
C TRP A 141 -7.07 -7.45 -1.38
N ARG A 142 -7.59 -6.61 -2.28
CA ARG A 142 -8.18 -7.09 -3.53
C ARG A 142 -7.14 -7.83 -4.38
N GLY A 143 -7.48 -9.03 -4.85
CA GLY A 143 -6.55 -9.95 -5.52
C GLY A 143 -5.61 -10.72 -4.58
N MET A 144 -5.67 -10.47 -3.28
CA MET A 144 -5.00 -11.24 -2.23
C MET A 144 -6.07 -11.71 -1.24
N GLU A 145 -5.64 -12.15 -0.06
CA GLU A 145 -6.53 -12.56 1.02
C GLU A 145 -6.69 -11.45 2.06
N VAL A 146 -7.34 -11.78 3.18
CA VAL A 146 -7.32 -10.91 4.36
C VAL A 146 -5.91 -10.95 4.95
N ILE A 147 -5.24 -9.80 4.94
CA ILE A 147 -3.92 -9.66 5.55
C ILE A 147 -4.13 -9.13 6.99
N PRO A 148 -3.61 -9.81 8.02
CA PRO A 148 -3.73 -9.36 9.40
C PRO A 148 -3.09 -7.98 9.61
N MET A 149 -3.70 -7.16 10.46
CA MET A 149 -3.15 -5.87 10.88
C MET A 149 -2.73 -4.94 9.71
N SER A 150 -3.42 -5.03 8.58
CA SER A 150 -3.01 -4.40 7.31
C SER A 150 -3.90 -3.27 6.83
N GLY A 151 -4.81 -2.77 7.66
CA GLY A 151 -5.63 -1.62 7.32
C GLY A 151 -6.01 -0.77 8.53
N TYR A 152 -6.66 0.36 8.25
CA TYR A 152 -7.16 1.28 9.28
C TYR A 152 -8.69 1.32 9.32
N GLU A 153 -9.28 1.22 10.51
CA GLU A 153 -10.68 1.58 10.79
C GLU A 153 -10.73 2.85 11.65
N VAL A 154 -11.85 3.58 11.58
CA VAL A 154 -12.05 4.79 12.40
C VAL A 154 -12.34 4.38 13.84
N LYS A 155 -11.60 4.96 14.79
CA LYS A 155 -11.77 4.74 16.23
C LYS A 155 -13.13 5.18 16.73
N GLU A 156 -13.56 4.59 17.85
CA GLU A 156 -14.82 4.92 18.53
C GLU A 156 -14.97 6.42 18.83
N LYS A 157 -13.87 7.11 19.21
CA LYS A 157 -13.83 8.57 19.42
C LYS A 157 -14.43 9.36 18.26
N TYR A 158 -14.33 8.85 17.03
CA TYR A 158 -14.80 9.48 15.81
C TYR A 158 -15.92 8.69 15.11
N ALA A 159 -16.63 7.81 15.81
CA ALA A 159 -17.68 6.97 15.23
C ALA A 159 -18.77 7.75 14.47
N ALA A 160 -19.06 9.00 14.87
CA ALA A 160 -20.01 9.89 14.17
C ALA A 160 -19.56 10.30 12.74
N TYR A 161 -18.28 10.11 12.42
CA TYR A 161 -17.66 10.40 11.13
C TYR A 161 -17.31 9.12 10.35
N ASP A 162 -17.50 7.94 10.94
CA ASP A 162 -17.38 6.67 10.25
C ASP A 162 -18.66 6.39 9.46
N ALA A 163 -18.59 6.46 8.13
CA ALA A 163 -19.73 6.21 7.27
C ALA A 163 -20.25 4.76 7.38
N LYS A 164 -19.38 3.78 7.63
CA LYS A 164 -19.77 2.37 7.77
C LYS A 164 -20.72 2.20 8.96
N ARG A 165 -20.36 2.77 10.10
CA ARG A 165 -21.18 2.77 11.33
C ARG A 165 -22.41 3.66 11.20
N LYS A 166 -22.22 4.91 10.76
CA LYS A 166 -23.29 5.93 10.70
C LYS A 166 -24.45 5.55 9.79
N PHE A 167 -24.15 4.91 8.67
CA PHE A 167 -25.17 4.51 7.68
C PHE A 167 -25.49 3.02 7.74
N ASN A 168 -24.95 2.28 8.72
CA ASN A 168 -25.12 0.83 8.85
C ASN A 168 -24.86 0.09 7.53
N VAL A 169 -23.71 0.39 6.90
CA VAL A 169 -23.36 -0.12 5.58
C VAL A 169 -23.08 -1.61 5.69
N ASN A 170 -23.98 -2.43 5.13
CA ASN A 170 -23.83 -3.87 5.00
C ASN A 170 -23.94 -4.24 3.52
N ILE A 171 -22.80 -4.32 2.85
CA ILE A 171 -22.71 -4.61 1.41
C ILE A 171 -22.11 -6.00 1.26
N ALA A 172 -22.76 -6.85 0.46
CA ALA A 172 -22.24 -8.16 0.12
C ALA A 172 -20.95 -8.02 -0.71
N GLU A 173 -20.02 -8.94 -0.50
CA GLU A 173 -18.78 -8.99 -1.27
C GLU A 173 -19.08 -9.15 -2.76
N ALA A 174 -18.50 -8.27 -3.58
CA ALA A 174 -18.64 -8.33 -5.03
C ALA A 174 -17.63 -9.35 -5.57
N PRO A 175 -18.06 -10.33 -6.40
CA PRO A 175 -17.15 -11.31 -6.95
C PRO A 175 -16.14 -10.65 -7.89
N GLU A 176 -14.88 -11.04 -7.79
CA GLU A 176 -13.87 -10.67 -8.77
C GLU A 176 -14.06 -11.41 -10.10
N ASN A 177 -13.55 -10.83 -11.19
CA ASN A 177 -13.60 -11.48 -12.48
C ASN A 177 -12.64 -12.67 -12.50
N LYS A 178 -13.17 -13.88 -12.66
CA LYS A 178 -12.40 -15.14 -12.66
C LYS A 178 -11.37 -15.24 -13.79
N GLU A 179 -11.52 -14.47 -14.87
CA GLU A 179 -10.54 -14.40 -15.96
C GLU A 179 -9.34 -13.49 -15.61
N CYS A 180 -9.41 -12.70 -14.53
CA CYS A 180 -8.38 -11.75 -14.16
C CYS A 180 -7.35 -12.36 -13.20
N ILE A 181 -6.07 -12.36 -13.60
CA ILE A 181 -4.94 -12.80 -12.77
C ILE A 181 -4.29 -11.65 -11.97
N ALA A 182 -5.06 -10.63 -11.58
CA ALA A 182 -4.54 -9.45 -10.87
C ALA A 182 -3.79 -9.83 -9.60
N GLY A 183 -4.26 -10.84 -8.86
CA GLY A 183 -3.59 -11.32 -7.65
C GLY A 183 -2.16 -11.81 -7.88
N GLU A 184 -1.94 -12.66 -8.89
CA GLU A 184 -0.61 -13.16 -9.25
C GLU A 184 0.33 -12.02 -9.67
N ILE A 185 -0.21 -10.98 -10.32
CA ILE A 185 0.56 -9.79 -10.72
C ILE A 185 0.93 -8.94 -9.50
N MET A 186 -0.02 -8.69 -8.60
CA MET A 186 0.21 -7.92 -7.38
C MET A 186 1.20 -8.59 -6.42
N LYS A 187 1.23 -9.94 -6.41
CA LYS A 187 2.24 -10.74 -5.69
C LYS A 187 3.61 -10.81 -6.38
N GLY A 188 3.73 -10.27 -7.59
CA GLY A 188 4.99 -10.32 -8.36
C GLY A 188 5.31 -11.70 -8.97
N ILE A 189 4.37 -12.65 -8.93
CA ILE A 189 4.53 -14.00 -9.49
C ILE A 189 4.48 -13.97 -11.03
N LYS A 190 3.59 -13.14 -11.59
CA LYS A 190 3.46 -12.92 -13.04
C LYS A 190 3.55 -11.46 -13.40
N LYS A 191 3.91 -11.17 -14.65
CA LYS A 191 3.90 -9.81 -15.21
C LYS A 191 2.60 -9.56 -15.97
N PRO A 192 2.19 -8.29 -16.18
CA PRO A 192 0.97 -7.98 -16.92
C PRO A 192 0.89 -8.63 -18.30
N PHE A 193 2.00 -8.80 -19.02
CA PHE A 193 2.02 -9.46 -20.33
C PHE A 193 1.80 -10.98 -20.29
N ASP A 194 1.93 -11.61 -19.12
CA ASP A 194 1.58 -13.03 -18.93
C ASP A 194 0.06 -13.22 -18.83
N CYS A 195 -0.72 -12.14 -18.66
CA CYS A 195 -2.17 -12.19 -18.63
C CYS A 195 -2.74 -12.32 -20.06
N PRO A 196 -3.55 -13.35 -20.36
CA PRO A 196 -4.09 -13.56 -21.72
C PRO A 196 -5.04 -12.46 -22.19
N HIS A 197 -5.57 -11.64 -21.26
CA HIS A 197 -6.51 -10.56 -21.54
C HIS A 197 -5.87 -9.18 -21.63
N PHE A 198 -4.61 -9.04 -21.21
CA PHE A 198 -3.91 -7.76 -21.16
C PHE A 198 -3.81 -7.13 -22.56
N GLY A 199 -4.21 -5.86 -22.67
CA GLY A 199 -4.24 -5.09 -23.92
C GLY A 199 -5.24 -5.58 -24.97
N LYS A 200 -5.98 -6.67 -24.69
CA LYS A 200 -7.00 -7.25 -25.57
C LYS A 200 -8.39 -6.94 -25.01
N LYS A 201 -8.93 -7.83 -24.17
CA LYS A 201 -10.23 -7.64 -23.50
C LYS A 201 -10.11 -6.68 -22.31
N CYS A 202 -8.96 -6.68 -21.64
CA CYS A 202 -8.64 -5.82 -20.50
C CYS A 202 -7.81 -4.63 -20.98
N LYS A 203 -8.42 -3.44 -20.97
CA LYS A 203 -7.81 -2.15 -21.34
C LYS A 203 -8.28 -1.06 -20.36
N PRO A 204 -7.65 0.12 -20.29
CA PRO A 204 -8.11 1.21 -19.43
C PRO A 204 -9.59 1.58 -19.64
N GLU A 205 -10.09 1.51 -20.89
CA GLU A 205 -11.49 1.83 -21.21
C GLU A 205 -12.46 0.70 -20.83
N ASN A 206 -11.97 -0.53 -20.69
CA ASN A 206 -12.75 -1.70 -20.30
C ASN A 206 -11.91 -2.65 -19.43
N PRO A 207 -11.66 -2.27 -18.16
CA PRO A 207 -10.77 -3.00 -17.28
C PRO A 207 -11.46 -4.24 -16.70
N LEU A 208 -10.77 -5.38 -16.69
CA LEU A 208 -11.26 -6.60 -16.04
C LEU A 208 -10.92 -6.68 -14.55
N GLY A 209 -9.91 -5.93 -14.09
CA GLY A 209 -9.44 -5.95 -12.71
C GLY A 209 -8.82 -4.63 -12.27
N ALA A 210 -8.71 -4.42 -10.96
CA ALA A 210 -8.29 -3.16 -10.35
C ALA A 210 -6.94 -2.61 -10.85
N PRO A 211 -5.89 -3.43 -11.11
CA PRO A 211 -4.62 -2.90 -11.61
C PRO A 211 -4.66 -2.28 -13.01
N MET A 212 -5.75 -2.45 -13.78
CA MET A 212 -5.97 -1.76 -15.06
C MET A 212 -6.83 -0.50 -14.90
N VAL A 213 -7.55 -0.35 -13.78
CA VAL A 213 -8.40 0.83 -13.49
C VAL A 213 -7.55 1.98 -12.95
N SER A 214 -6.64 1.67 -12.03
CA SER A 214 -5.84 2.68 -11.33
C SER A 214 -4.71 3.19 -12.21
N SER A 215 -4.47 4.50 -12.20
CA SER A 215 -3.28 5.12 -12.82
C SER A 215 -1.97 4.66 -12.16
N GLU A 216 -2.03 4.19 -10.91
CA GLU A 216 -0.90 3.59 -10.19
C GLU A 216 -0.83 2.06 -10.36
N GLY A 217 -1.81 1.47 -11.06
CA GLY A 217 -1.91 0.03 -11.24
C GLY A 217 -0.84 -0.51 -12.19
N ALA A 218 -0.20 -1.61 -11.82
CA ALA A 218 0.86 -2.23 -12.62
C ALA A 218 0.43 -2.55 -14.06
N CYS A 219 -0.81 -3.03 -14.26
CA CYS A 219 -1.31 -3.31 -15.61
C CYS A 219 -1.50 -2.01 -16.42
N ALA A 220 -2.10 -0.98 -15.85
CA ALA A 220 -2.25 0.30 -16.55
C ALA A 220 -0.88 0.91 -16.91
N ALA A 221 0.08 0.87 -15.99
CA ALA A 221 1.44 1.35 -16.24
C ALA A 221 2.10 0.59 -17.41
N TYR A 222 2.03 -0.74 -17.42
CA TYR A 222 2.55 -1.54 -18.54
C TYR A 222 1.83 -1.20 -19.85
N TYR A 223 0.52 -0.98 -19.81
CA TYR A 223 -0.25 -0.70 -21.02
C TYR A 223 0.15 0.64 -21.65
N HIS A 224 0.48 1.64 -20.84
CA HIS A 224 0.83 2.98 -21.31
C HIS A 224 2.30 3.14 -21.69
N PHE A 225 3.22 2.41 -21.04
CA PHE A 225 4.65 2.69 -21.11
C PHE A 225 5.52 1.53 -21.61
N SER A 226 4.99 0.31 -21.66
CA SER A 226 5.70 -0.84 -22.23
C SER A 226 5.45 -0.90 -23.74
N GLY A 227 6.19 -0.09 -24.49
CA GLY A 227 6.25 -0.14 -25.95
C GLY A 227 6.96 -1.38 -26.47
#